data_AF-A0A401QRP9-F1
#
_entry.id   AF-A0A401QRP9-F1
#
_cell.length_a   1.000
_cell.length_b   1.000
_cell.length_c   1.000
_cell.angle_alpha   90.00
_cell.angle_beta   90.00
_cell.angle_gamma   90.00
#
_symmetry.space_group_name_H-M   'P 1'
#
loop_
_entity.id
_entity.type
_entity.pdbx_description
1 polymer ?
#
loop_
_entity_poly.entity_id
_entity_poly.type
_entity_poly.pdbx_seq_one_letter_code
_entity_poly.pdbx_strand_id
1 'polypeptide(L)'
;MTFRQGMILVHRCGSWLQVTPAVAWERDGRSAANSLWVAWASAGIDLAIAGCLEKHGTGTELGDRFELAASAEAFAGATRIGIGIGSVKSNLGQLDTAAGIAGLIKTFLMLEKRVLAATVNVTSPTLNSLTDPLPSSSLA
;
A
#
# COMPACT_ATOMS: atom_id res chain seq x y z
N MET A 1 -2.19 18.52 15.04
CA MET A 1 -3.08 17.40 14.60
C MET A 1 -2.22 16.42 13.82
N THR A 2 -1.91 15.27 14.41
CA THR A 2 -1.04 14.25 13.78
C THR A 2 -1.91 13.28 13.01
N PHE A 3 -1.95 13.42 11.69
CA PHE A 3 -2.71 12.53 10.81
C PHE A 3 -2.06 11.14 10.76
N ARG A 4 -2.85 10.11 11.05
CA ARG A 4 -2.49 8.68 10.93
C ARG A 4 -3.06 8.17 9.62
N GLN A 5 -2.25 7.60 8.73
CA GLN A 5 -2.70 7.20 7.38
C GLN A 5 -2.39 5.72 7.12
N GLY A 6 -3.35 4.99 6.57
CA GLY A 6 -3.31 3.53 6.39
C GLY A 6 -3.16 3.09 4.95
N MET A 7 -2.55 1.91 4.79
CA MET A 7 -2.51 1.11 3.58
C MET A 7 -3.59 0.03 3.67
N ILE A 8 -4.30 -0.24 2.58
CA ILE A 8 -5.37 -1.25 2.57
C ILE A 8 -4.98 -2.35 1.62
N LEU A 9 -5.02 -3.59 2.10
CA LEU A 9 -4.72 -4.74 1.29
C LEU A 9 -5.95 -5.61 1.10
N VAL A 10 -5.96 -6.26 -0.05
CA VAL A 10 -7.11 -6.99 -0.57
C VAL A 10 -6.66 -8.41 -0.91
N HIS A 11 -7.35 -9.41 -0.38
CA HIS A 11 -7.10 -10.81 -0.76
C HIS A 11 -8.37 -11.66 -0.72
N ARG A 12 -8.26 -12.86 -1.29
CA ARG A 12 -9.31 -13.88 -1.29
C ARG A 12 -8.96 -14.98 -0.29
N CYS A 13 -9.88 -15.30 0.62
CA CYS A 13 -9.78 -16.48 1.49
C CYS A 13 -11.02 -17.37 1.23
N GLY A 14 -10.85 -18.44 0.44
CA GLY A 14 -11.96 -19.31 0.05
C GLY A 14 -13.05 -18.59 -0.77
N SER A 15 -14.31 -18.67 -0.32
CA SER A 15 -15.45 -17.96 -0.92
C SER A 15 -15.62 -16.51 -0.42
N TRP A 16 -14.83 -16.09 0.58
CA TRP A 16 -14.98 -14.81 1.26
C TRP A 16 -13.93 -13.79 0.79
N LEU A 17 -14.36 -12.53 0.80
CA LEU A 17 -13.59 -11.36 0.44
C LEU A 17 -13.09 -10.71 1.75
N GLN A 18 -11.78 -10.50 1.89
CA GLN A 18 -11.21 -9.83 3.06
C GLN A 18 -10.43 -8.57 2.67
N VAL A 19 -10.66 -7.53 3.47
CA VAL A 19 -9.96 -6.25 3.41
C VAL A 19 -9.26 -6.05 4.74
N THR A 20 -7.94 -5.92 4.71
CA THR A 20 -7.12 -5.73 5.92
C THR A 20 -6.50 -4.34 5.89
N PRO A 21 -6.99 -3.40 6.72
CA PRO A 21 -6.34 -2.11 6.89
C PRO A 21 -5.07 -2.29 7.73
N ALA A 22 -3.96 -1.74 7.26
CA ALA A 22 -2.71 -1.62 7.99
C ALA A 22 -2.39 -0.13 8.18
N VAL A 23 -2.20 0.31 9.42
CA VAL A 23 -1.84 1.70 9.72
C VAL A 23 -0.35 1.80 10.01
N ALA A 24 0.38 2.44 9.10
CA ALA A 24 1.79 2.76 9.28
C ALA A 24 1.93 4.07 10.07
N TRP A 25 2.80 4.09 11.07
CA TRP A 25 3.15 5.29 11.82
C TRP A 25 4.53 5.78 11.36
N GLU A 26 4.68 7.10 11.24
CA GLU A 26 5.95 7.84 11.05
C GLU A 26 6.66 7.82 9.68
N ARG A 27 7.55 8.80 9.46
CA ARG A 27 8.23 9.13 8.20
C ARG A 27 9.34 8.15 7.80
N ASP A 28 9.41 6.98 8.43
CA ASP A 28 10.41 5.98 8.14
C ASP A 28 9.76 4.77 7.42
N GLY A 29 10.43 4.22 6.41
CA GLY A 29 9.91 3.09 5.64
C GLY A 29 9.81 1.77 6.44
N ARG A 30 10.56 1.64 7.54
CA ARG A 30 10.62 0.42 8.37
C ARG A 30 9.33 0.24 9.17
N SER A 31 8.81 1.33 9.72
CA SER A 31 7.55 1.38 10.46
C SER A 31 6.36 1.03 9.55
N ALA A 32 6.43 1.41 8.26
CA ALA A 32 5.41 1.03 7.29
C ALA A 32 5.43 -0.47 6.92
N ALA A 33 6.63 -1.05 6.76
CA ALA A 33 6.77 -2.50 6.55
C ALA A 33 6.30 -3.30 7.78
N ASN A 34 6.69 -2.87 8.98
CA ASN A 34 6.31 -3.49 10.24
C ASN A 34 4.79 -3.44 10.48
N SER A 35 4.16 -2.27 10.27
CA SER A 35 2.70 -2.15 10.41
C SER A 35 1.93 -3.05 9.45
N LEU A 36 2.44 -3.24 8.23
CA LEU A 36 1.85 -4.17 7.28
C LEU A 36 1.92 -5.61 7.82
N TRP A 37 3.11 -6.02 8.26
CA TRP A 37 3.34 -7.35 8.81
C TRP A 37 2.48 -7.61 10.05
N VAL A 38 2.44 -6.68 11.01
CA VAL A 38 1.65 -6.80 12.24
C VAL A 38 0.16 -6.92 11.97
N ALA A 39 -0.39 -6.09 11.06
CA ALA A 39 -1.81 -6.13 10.73
C ALA A 39 -2.22 -7.47 10.11
N TRP A 40 -1.37 -8.02 9.24
CA TRP A 40 -1.63 -9.28 8.54
C TRP A 40 -1.42 -10.51 9.42
N ALA A 41 -0.35 -10.51 10.23
CA ALA A 41 -0.11 -11.52 11.24
C ALA A 41 -1.28 -11.58 12.25
N SER A 42 -1.76 -10.40 12.69
CA SER A 42 -2.92 -10.31 13.60
C SER A 42 -4.23 -10.79 12.97
N ALA A 43 -4.36 -10.63 11.65
CA ALA A 43 -5.51 -11.13 10.90
C ALA A 43 -5.39 -12.63 10.53
N GLY A 44 -4.25 -13.28 10.83
CA GLY A 44 -3.98 -14.67 10.51
C GLY A 44 -3.83 -14.95 9.00
N ILE A 45 -3.42 -13.93 8.23
CA ILE A 45 -3.40 -13.97 6.76
C ILE A 45 -1.96 -13.86 6.26
N ASP A 46 -1.58 -14.77 5.37
CA ASP A 46 -0.28 -14.74 4.70
C ASP A 46 -0.21 -13.62 3.66
N LEU A 47 0.79 -12.73 3.75
CA LEU A 47 1.04 -11.67 2.77
C LEU A 47 1.14 -12.19 1.34
N ALA A 48 1.58 -13.44 1.13
CA ALA A 48 1.69 -14.05 -0.18
C ALA A 48 0.37 -14.06 -0.99
N ILE A 49 -0.80 -14.00 -0.32
CA ILE A 49 -2.10 -14.04 -1.00
C ILE A 49 -2.68 -12.65 -1.34
N ALA A 50 -1.99 -11.57 -0.99
CA ALA A 50 -2.43 -10.20 -1.30
C ALA A 50 -2.56 -9.98 -2.82
N GLY A 51 -3.73 -9.56 -3.31
CA GLY A 51 -3.96 -9.27 -4.73
C GLY A 51 -3.45 -7.89 -5.15
N CYS A 52 -3.69 -6.87 -4.32
CA CYS A 52 -3.24 -5.49 -4.54
C CYS A 52 -3.04 -4.71 -3.23
N LEU A 53 -2.28 -3.62 -3.32
CA LEU A 53 -2.05 -2.61 -2.28
C LEU A 53 -2.74 -1.30 -2.68
N GLU A 54 -3.68 -0.83 -1.86
CA GLU A 54 -4.15 0.55 -1.88
C GLU A 54 -3.28 1.38 -0.95
N LYS A 55 -2.46 2.22 -1.56
CA LYS A 55 -1.40 3.02 -0.93
C LYS A 55 -1.90 4.36 -0.45
N HIS A 56 -1.09 4.98 0.42
CA HIS A 56 -1.34 6.36 0.78
C HIS A 56 -1.06 7.23 -0.46
N GLY A 57 0.04 7.04 -1.17
CA GLY A 57 0.23 7.49 -2.55
C GLY A 57 -0.07 8.97 -2.75
N THR A 58 0.73 9.82 -2.10
CA THR A 58 0.58 11.28 -2.13
C THR A 58 1.06 11.90 -3.43
N GLY A 59 1.77 11.13 -4.27
CA GLY A 59 2.40 11.66 -5.47
C GLY A 59 3.70 12.42 -5.16
N THR A 60 4.17 12.39 -3.90
CA THR A 60 5.46 12.98 -3.54
C THR A 60 6.56 11.98 -3.86
N GLU A 61 7.59 12.41 -4.60
CA GLU A 61 8.65 11.52 -5.05
C GLU A 61 9.30 10.76 -3.88
N LEU A 62 9.61 11.46 -2.79
CA LEU A 62 10.22 10.86 -1.60
C LEU A 62 9.25 9.93 -0.86
N GLY A 63 8.01 10.37 -0.63
CA GLY A 63 7.01 9.59 0.10
C GLY A 63 6.63 8.32 -0.64
N ASP A 64 6.40 8.40 -1.94
CA ASP A 64 6.05 7.26 -2.77
C ASP A 64 7.23 6.26 -2.85
N ARG A 65 8.48 6.72 -2.93
CA ARG A 65 9.67 5.85 -2.84
C ARG A 65 9.74 5.11 -1.50
N PHE A 66 9.47 5.78 -0.38
CA PHE A 66 9.41 5.12 0.93
C PHE A 66 8.28 4.09 1.02
N GLU A 67 7.08 4.42 0.54
CA GLU A 67 5.95 3.50 0.55
C GLU A 67 6.22 2.24 -0.29
N LEU A 68 6.93 2.38 -1.41
CA LEU A 68 7.32 1.28 -2.27
C LEU A 68 8.41 0.42 -1.63
N ALA A 69 9.47 1.03 -1.09
CA ALA A 69 10.55 0.31 -0.40
C ALA A 69 10.02 -0.48 0.81
N ALA A 70 9.15 0.13 1.62
CA ALA A 70 8.49 -0.53 2.74
C ALA A 70 7.65 -1.75 2.31
N SER A 71 7.01 -1.66 1.13
CA SER A 71 6.30 -2.82 0.56
C SER A 71 7.29 -3.90 0.20
N ALA A 72 8.35 -3.55 -0.54
CA ALA A 72 9.34 -4.52 -0.97
C ALA A 72 9.96 -5.27 0.22
N GLU A 73 10.25 -4.56 1.32
CA GLU A 73 10.71 -5.15 2.57
C GLU A 73 9.68 -6.10 3.20
N ALA A 74 8.41 -5.68 3.31
CA ALA A 74 7.35 -6.53 3.87
C ALA A 74 7.07 -7.79 3.02
N PHE A 75 7.29 -7.72 1.70
CA PHE A 75 7.09 -8.82 0.77
C PHE A 75 8.38 -9.61 0.46
N ALA A 76 9.53 -9.27 1.03
CA ALA A 76 10.83 -9.84 0.65
C ALA A 76 10.92 -11.38 0.81
N GLY A 77 10.12 -11.95 1.71
CA GLY A 77 10.01 -13.40 1.92
C GLY A 77 8.93 -14.12 1.11
N ALA A 78 8.10 -13.39 0.36
CA ALA A 78 7.00 -13.96 -0.41
C ALA A 78 7.47 -14.45 -1.78
N THR A 79 7.13 -15.67 -2.17
CA THR A 79 7.44 -16.30 -3.47
C THR A 79 6.57 -15.77 -4.64
N ARG A 80 6.25 -14.47 -4.64
CA ARG A 80 5.30 -13.88 -5.60
C ARG A 80 5.97 -12.97 -6.64
N ILE A 81 5.59 -13.17 -7.89
CA ILE A 81 5.90 -12.32 -9.04
C ILE A 81 4.81 -11.25 -9.20
N GLY A 82 5.03 -10.09 -8.58
CA GLY A 82 4.24 -8.86 -8.80
C GLY A 82 2.94 -8.75 -7.99
N ILE A 83 2.72 -7.54 -7.44
CA ILE A 83 1.47 -7.14 -6.77
C ILE A 83 0.95 -5.86 -7.42
N GLY A 84 -0.37 -5.75 -7.60
CA GLY A 84 -0.96 -4.49 -8.06
C GLY A 84 -0.79 -3.42 -6.98
N ILE A 85 -0.29 -2.24 -7.35
CA ILE A 85 -0.15 -1.11 -6.42
C ILE A 85 -0.93 0.07 -6.99
N GLY A 86 -1.67 0.77 -6.14
CA GLY A 86 -2.42 1.94 -6.58
C GLY A 86 -2.86 2.87 -5.46
N SER A 87 -3.43 4.00 -5.84
CA SER A 87 -4.01 4.98 -4.90
C SER A 87 -5.23 5.66 -5.52
N VAL A 88 -6.33 5.73 -4.78
CA VAL A 88 -7.56 6.46 -5.13
C VAL A 88 -7.30 7.95 -5.35
N LYS A 89 -6.23 8.49 -4.74
CA LYS A 89 -5.87 9.91 -4.84
C LYS A 89 -5.45 10.32 -6.24
N SER A 90 -4.99 9.37 -7.06
CA SER A 90 -4.72 9.63 -8.47
C SER A 90 -5.99 10.05 -9.23
N ASN A 91 -7.17 9.56 -8.81
CA ASN A 91 -8.46 9.85 -9.45
C ASN A 91 -9.20 11.01 -8.79
N LEU A 92 -9.16 11.10 -7.45
CA LEU A 92 -10.00 12.01 -6.67
C LEU A 92 -9.23 13.14 -5.96
N GLY A 93 -7.90 13.13 -6.02
CA GLY A 93 -7.05 14.01 -5.22
C GLY A 93 -6.95 13.60 -3.75
N GLN A 94 -6.26 14.43 -2.97
CA GLN A 94 -6.11 14.26 -1.53
C GLN A 94 -7.43 14.67 -0.83
N LEU A 95 -8.14 13.69 -0.26
CA LEU A 95 -9.42 13.91 0.43
C LEU A 95 -9.27 14.09 1.96
N ASP A 96 -8.07 14.42 2.43
CA ASP A 96 -7.71 14.59 3.84
C ASP A 96 -8.29 13.50 4.78
N THR A 97 -9.23 13.86 5.65
CA THR A 97 -9.88 12.95 6.60
C THR A 97 -10.69 11.85 5.91
N ALA A 98 -11.18 12.10 4.69
CA ALA A 98 -11.93 11.13 3.90
C ALA A 98 -11.04 10.23 3.02
N ALA A 99 -9.71 10.45 2.99
CA ALA A 99 -8.80 9.66 2.16
C ALA A 99 -8.83 8.16 2.51
N GLY A 100 -8.94 7.83 3.80
CA GLY A 100 -9.01 6.44 4.26
C GLY A 100 -10.28 5.71 3.82
N ILE A 101 -11.45 6.34 4.02
CA ILE A 101 -12.73 5.73 3.63
C ILE A 101 -12.87 5.64 2.11
N ALA A 102 -12.34 6.60 1.35
CA ALA A 102 -12.32 6.53 -0.11
C ALA A 102 -11.49 5.34 -0.62
N GLY A 103 -10.32 5.09 -0.04
CA GLY A 103 -9.50 3.91 -0.36
C GLY A 103 -10.20 2.60 0.02
N LEU A 104 -10.90 2.57 1.16
CA LEU A 104 -11.68 1.41 1.59
C LEU A 104 -12.84 1.10 0.63
N ILE A 105 -13.59 2.13 0.22
CA ILE A 105 -14.67 1.97 -0.77
C ILE A 105 -14.12 1.47 -2.10
N LYS A 106 -13.01 2.05 -2.59
CA LYS A 106 -12.35 1.61 -3.82
C LYS A 106 -11.99 0.12 -3.75
N THR A 107 -11.32 -0.30 -2.68
CA THR A 107 -10.88 -1.70 -2.50
C THR A 107 -12.04 -2.67 -2.36
N PHE A 108 -13.11 -2.28 -1.67
CA PHE A 108 -14.35 -3.07 -1.60
C PHE A 108 -14.97 -3.24 -2.99
N LEU A 109 -15.10 -2.16 -3.77
CA LEU A 109 -15.66 -2.21 -5.13
C LEU A 109 -14.79 -3.03 -6.09
N MET A 110 -13.46 -2.96 -5.96
CA MET A 110 -12.53 -3.80 -6.74
C MET A 110 -12.76 -5.29 -6.47
N LEU A 111 -13.01 -5.66 -5.21
CA LEU A 111 -13.32 -7.02 -4.82
C LEU A 111 -14.69 -7.49 -5.32
N GLU A 112 -15.72 -6.68 -5.07
CA GLU A 112 -17.09 -6.97 -5.49
C GLU A 112 -17.17 -7.21 -7.00
N LYS A 113 -16.53 -6.33 -7.77
CA LYS A 113 -16.56 -6.37 -9.24
C LYS A 113 -15.48 -7.28 -9.85
N ARG A 114 -14.56 -7.80 -9.04
CA ARG A 114 -13.40 -8.61 -9.46
C ARG A 114 -12.53 -7.93 -10.52
N VAL A 115 -12.29 -6.64 -10.34
CA VAL A 115 -11.49 -5.79 -11.24
C VAL A 115 -10.49 -4.99 -10.43
N LEU A 116 -9.27 -4.85 -10.95
CA LEU A 116 -8.31 -3.88 -10.44
C LEU A 116 -8.56 -2.52 -11.08
N ALA A 117 -8.96 -1.53 -10.27
CA ALA A 117 -9.15 -0.17 -10.74
C ALA A 117 -7.79 0.48 -11.07
N ALA A 118 -7.73 1.16 -12.22
CA ALA A 118 -6.49 1.81 -12.67
C ALA A 118 -6.10 2.98 -11.75
N THR A 119 -4.79 3.07 -11.46
CA THR A 119 -4.18 4.30 -10.93
C THR A 119 -3.76 5.14 -12.13
N VAL A 120 -4.21 6.39 -12.16
CA VAL A 120 -4.02 7.30 -13.31
C VAL A 120 -2.85 8.25 -13.07
N ASN A 121 -2.44 9.00 -14.10
CA ASN A 121 -1.33 9.96 -14.06
C ASN A 121 0.04 9.33 -13.74
N VAL A 122 0.20 8.03 -14.02
CA VAL A 122 1.50 7.33 -13.95
C VAL A 122 2.03 7.21 -15.38
N THR A 123 2.97 8.09 -15.75
CA THR A 123 3.59 8.09 -17.10
C THR A 123 4.85 7.25 -17.15
N SER A 124 5.61 7.24 -16.06
CA SER A 124 6.77 6.38 -15.85
C SER A 124 6.68 5.84 -14.42
N PRO A 125 6.69 4.51 -14.21
CA PRO A 125 6.76 3.98 -12.86
C PRO A 125 8.05 4.48 -12.21
N THR A 126 7.94 4.99 -10.98
CA THR A 126 9.09 5.49 -10.18
C THR A 126 10.12 4.39 -9.88
N LEU A 127 9.86 3.15 -10.31
CA LEU A 127 10.60 1.92 -10.04
C LEU A 127 11.29 1.40 -11.30
N ASN A 128 12.38 2.07 -11.68
CA ASN A 128 13.51 1.35 -12.31
C ASN A 128 14.53 0.87 -11.24
N SER A 129 14.27 1.12 -9.96
CA SER A 129 15.31 1.16 -8.94
C SER A 129 14.95 0.47 -7.63
N LEU A 130 14.60 -0.82 -7.67
CA LEU A 130 14.78 -1.70 -6.50
C LEU A 130 16.27 -1.79 -6.07
N THR A 131 17.17 -1.15 -6.82
CA THR A 131 18.62 -1.04 -6.60
C THR A 131 19.11 0.34 -6.15
N ASP A 132 18.29 1.39 -6.16
CA ASP A 132 18.77 2.71 -5.72
C ASP A 132 18.71 2.78 -4.19
N PRO A 133 19.83 3.16 -3.53
CA PRO A 133 19.85 3.30 -2.08
C PRO A 133 18.85 4.37 -1.64
N LEU A 134 18.10 4.06 -0.58
CA LEU A 134 17.31 5.07 0.13
C LEU A 134 18.23 6.26 0.48
N PRO A 135 17.77 7.51 0.31
CA PRO A 135 18.58 8.67 0.65
C PRO A 135 19.05 8.57 2.10
N SER A 136 20.36 8.59 2.31
CA SER A 136 21.04 8.34 3.59
C SER A 136 20.72 9.34 4.69
N SER A 137 19.93 10.38 4.40
CA SER A 137 19.53 11.43 5.33
C SER A 137 18.29 11.12 6.17
N SER A 138 17.68 9.94 6.04
CA SER A 138 16.50 9.52 6.82
C SER A 138 16.81 8.48 7.91
N LEU A 139 18.09 8.34 8.29
CA LEU A 139 18.56 7.47 9.37
C LEU A 139 19.03 8.26 10.60
N ALA A 140 18.54 9.48 10.80
CA ALA A 140 18.77 10.28 12.00
C ALA A 140 17.43 10.60 12.68
#